data_AF-A0AAT9G9C1-F1
#
_entry.id   AF-A0AAT9G9C1-F1
#
_cell.length_a   1.000
_cell.length_b   1.000
_cell.length_c   1.000
_cell.angle_alpha   90.00
_cell.angle_beta   90.00
_cell.angle_gamma   90.00
#
_symmetry.space_group_name_H-M   'P 1'
#
loop_
_entity.id
_entity.type
_entity.pdbx_description
1 polymer ?
#
loop_
_entity_poly.entity_id
_entity_poly.type
_entity_poly.pdbx_seq_one_letter_code
_entity_poly.pdbx_strand_id
1 'polypeptide(L)'
;MENIIDDLIKNQELEITALPVNDLNIHFTSYKAGIESLLPFLSAIKESEDLRFTVLTDLFAADFLNRSNRFEIVYNLLSLKLNKRILVKIEAGEHDIIPSVAKIFSAACWYEREAYDMFGVIFGGSHDNRRILTDYDFVGHPLRKDFPLTGYVQVKYDENLAKVVYEPVKLDQPYREFDFSSSWQGPSYVLPGDEKAK
;
A
#
# COMPACT_ATOMS: atom_id res chain seq x y z
N MET A 1 15.53 -16.08 -12.19
CA MET A 1 14.89 -15.45 -11.03
C MET A 1 13.74 -16.31 -10.55
N GLU A 2 12.73 -16.55 -11.38
CA GLU A 2 11.53 -17.33 -11.03
C GLU A 2 11.87 -18.72 -10.47
N ASN A 3 12.68 -19.53 -11.17
CA ASN A 3 13.09 -20.85 -10.68
C ASN A 3 13.78 -20.85 -9.29
N ILE A 4 14.58 -19.81 -8.99
CA ILE A 4 15.29 -19.71 -7.70
C ILE A 4 14.31 -19.33 -6.59
N ILE A 5 13.34 -18.47 -6.90
CA ILE A 5 12.29 -18.09 -5.96
C ILE A 5 11.35 -19.28 -5.73
N ASP A 6 11.02 -20.05 -6.76
CA ASP A 6 10.20 -21.26 -6.63
C ASP A 6 10.89 -22.34 -5.80
N ASP A 7 12.21 -22.47 -5.90
CA ASP A 7 13.00 -23.37 -5.06
C ASP A 7 13.06 -22.87 -3.61
N LEU A 8 13.18 -21.55 -3.38
CA LEU A 8 13.12 -20.95 -2.03
C LEU A 8 11.75 -21.16 -1.38
N ILE A 9 10.66 -20.99 -2.14
CA ILE A 9 9.28 -21.20 -1.67
C ILE A 9 9.08 -22.67 -1.24
N LYS A 10 9.55 -23.62 -2.05
CA LYS A 10 9.45 -25.06 -1.74
C LYS A 10 10.27 -25.47 -0.53
N ASN A 11 11.46 -24.91 -0.36
CA ASN A 11 12.35 -25.26 0.75
C ASN A 11 11.87 -24.75 2.12
N GLN A 12 11.04 -23.71 2.15
CA GLN A 12 10.55 -23.08 3.38
C GLN A 12 9.06 -23.30 3.65
N GLU A 13 8.36 -24.12 2.85
CA GLU A 13 6.90 -24.37 2.95
C GLU A 13 6.07 -23.08 3.05
N LEU A 14 6.46 -22.03 2.33
CA LEU A 14 5.78 -20.73 2.41
C LEU A 14 4.53 -20.73 1.52
N GLU A 15 3.42 -20.22 2.05
CA GLU A 15 2.18 -20.01 1.28
C GLU A 15 2.33 -18.79 0.37
N ILE A 16 3.07 -18.96 -0.73
CA ILE A 16 3.35 -17.89 -1.69
C ILE A 16 2.85 -18.27 -3.07
N THR A 17 1.97 -17.45 -3.61
CA THR A 17 1.42 -17.62 -4.96
C THR A 17 2.02 -16.57 -5.89
N ALA A 18 2.71 -17.00 -6.94
CA ALA A 18 3.12 -16.10 -8.01
C ALA A 18 1.89 -15.65 -8.81
N LEU A 19 1.69 -14.34 -8.94
CA LEU A 19 0.65 -13.74 -9.74
C LEU A 19 1.29 -13.20 -11.03
N PRO A 20 1.07 -13.86 -12.19
CA PRO A 20 1.60 -13.37 -13.45
C PRO A 20 0.84 -12.10 -13.84
N VAL A 21 1.56 -10.98 -13.96
CA VAL A 21 1.02 -9.76 -14.55
C VAL A 21 1.24 -9.88 -16.05
N ASN A 22 0.18 -10.26 -16.77
CA ASN A 22 0.26 -10.56 -18.22
C ASN A 22 0.21 -9.33 -19.14
N ASP A 23 0.32 -8.11 -18.60
CA ASP A 23 0.29 -6.91 -19.43
C ASP A 23 1.67 -6.57 -19.98
N LEU A 24 1.72 -6.61 -21.32
CA LEU A 24 2.87 -6.43 -22.18
C LEU A 24 3.71 -5.20 -21.80
N ASN A 25 5.01 -5.42 -21.58
CA ASN A 25 6.11 -4.46 -21.36
C ASN A 25 6.51 -4.14 -19.91
N ILE A 26 5.90 -4.76 -18.90
CA ILE A 26 6.31 -4.52 -17.51
C ILE A 26 6.87 -5.78 -16.86
N HIS A 27 8.19 -5.83 -16.65
CA HIS A 27 8.90 -6.93 -16.00
C HIS A 27 8.73 -6.94 -14.45
N PHE A 28 7.52 -6.79 -13.93
CA PHE A 28 7.26 -6.97 -12.50
C PHE A 28 6.75 -8.38 -12.24
N THR A 29 7.49 -9.14 -11.43
CA THR A 29 6.99 -10.39 -10.87
C THR A 29 6.28 -10.07 -9.55
N SER A 30 5.02 -10.47 -9.41
CA SER A 30 4.27 -10.25 -8.18
C SER A 30 4.02 -11.56 -7.44
N TYR A 31 4.16 -11.52 -6.11
CA TYR A 31 4.00 -12.65 -5.21
C TYR A 31 2.97 -12.28 -4.16
N LYS A 32 1.98 -13.14 -3.95
CA LYS A 32 1.05 -13.05 -2.82
C LYS A 32 1.57 -13.92 -1.70
N ALA A 33 1.77 -13.36 -0.51
CA ALA A 33 2.27 -14.06 0.66
C ALA A 33 1.28 -13.99 1.83
N GLY A 34 1.21 -15.07 2.63
CA GLY A 34 0.55 -15.05 3.93
C GLY A 34 1.30 -14.20 4.96
N ILE A 35 0.59 -13.74 6.01
CA ILE A 35 1.13 -12.86 7.06
C ILE A 35 2.33 -13.52 7.77
N GLU A 36 2.23 -14.80 8.12
CA GLU A 36 3.29 -15.55 8.82
C GLU A 36 4.52 -15.80 7.94
N SER A 37 4.29 -15.98 6.63
CA SER A 37 5.34 -16.25 5.63
C SER A 37 6.12 -14.99 5.21
N LEU A 38 5.67 -13.80 5.60
CA LEU A 38 6.26 -12.53 5.16
C LEU A 38 7.73 -12.36 5.57
N LEU A 39 8.01 -12.46 6.88
CA LEU A 39 9.35 -12.19 7.40
C LEU A 39 10.39 -13.20 6.86
N PRO A 40 10.12 -14.52 6.87
CA PRO A 40 11.03 -15.50 6.28
C PRO A 40 11.32 -15.22 4.81
N PHE A 41 10.28 -14.90 4.03
CA PHE A 41 10.41 -14.64 2.60
C PHE A 41 11.27 -13.41 2.31
N LEU A 42 11.01 -12.30 2.99
CA LEU A 42 11.76 -11.07 2.79
C LEU A 42 13.23 -11.20 3.24
N SER A 43 13.50 -11.95 4.31
CA SER A 43 14.87 -12.24 4.72
C SER A 43 15.59 -13.10 3.68
N ALA A 44 14.95 -14.17 3.20
CA ALA A 44 15.52 -15.08 2.21
C ALA A 44 15.86 -14.38 0.89
N ILE A 45 14.97 -13.53 0.39
CA ILE A 45 15.20 -12.78 -0.86
C ILE A 45 16.31 -11.73 -0.70
N LYS A 46 16.43 -11.13 0.48
CA LYS A 46 17.48 -10.15 0.77
C LYS A 46 18.86 -10.82 0.93
N GLU A 47 18.92 -11.94 1.65
CA GLU A 47 20.16 -12.65 2.00
C GLU A 47 20.72 -13.50 0.85
N SER A 48 19.86 -14.02 -0.02
CA SER A 48 20.28 -14.86 -1.14
C SER A 48 21.24 -14.12 -2.07
N GLU A 49 22.38 -14.75 -2.35
CA GLU A 49 23.47 -14.13 -3.10
C GLU A 49 23.11 -13.84 -4.56
N ASP A 50 22.20 -14.64 -5.13
CA ASP A 50 21.76 -14.49 -6.51
C ASP A 50 20.70 -13.39 -6.68
N LEU A 51 19.76 -13.27 -5.74
CA LEU A 51 18.65 -12.33 -5.85
C LEU A 51 19.00 -10.95 -5.31
N ARG A 52 19.53 -10.85 -4.08
CA ARG A 52 19.95 -9.61 -3.39
C ARG A 52 18.96 -8.44 -3.55
N PHE A 53 17.69 -8.62 -3.18
CA PHE A 53 16.76 -7.49 -3.10
C PHE A 53 17.04 -6.68 -1.84
N THR A 54 17.89 -5.68 -2.00
CA THR A 54 18.44 -4.88 -0.90
C THR A 54 17.67 -3.59 -0.69
N VAL A 55 16.97 -3.10 -1.71
CA VAL A 55 16.29 -1.80 -1.70
C VAL A 55 14.80 -2.01 -1.59
N LEU A 56 14.21 -1.58 -0.46
CA LEU A 56 12.77 -1.33 -0.36
C LEU A 56 12.49 0.02 -1.02
N THR A 57 11.77 -0.02 -2.13
CA THR A 57 11.42 1.19 -2.89
C THR A 57 10.24 1.87 -2.23
N ASP A 58 9.14 1.15 -2.03
CA ASP A 58 7.92 1.67 -1.40
C ASP A 58 7.21 0.56 -0.62
N LEU A 59 6.41 0.97 0.36
CA LEU A 59 5.39 0.15 0.99
C LEU A 59 4.12 0.99 1.07
N PHE A 60 3.03 0.46 0.51
CA PHE A 60 1.74 1.12 0.51
C PHE A 60 0.62 0.10 0.77
N ALA A 61 -0.51 0.61 1.24
CA ALA A 61 -1.73 -0.18 1.40
C ALA A 61 -2.78 0.28 0.39
N ALA A 62 -3.66 -0.64 0.01
CA ALA A 62 -4.83 -0.40 -0.79
C ALA A 62 -6.06 -0.94 -0.07
N ASP A 63 -7.15 -0.20 -0.14
CA ASP A 63 -8.41 -0.54 0.53
C ASP A 63 -9.44 -1.07 -0.49
N PHE A 64 -9.91 -2.29 -0.28
CA PHE A 64 -10.87 -3.00 -1.11
C PHE A 64 -12.09 -3.45 -0.28
N LEU A 65 -13.15 -2.64 -0.28
CA LEU A 65 -14.37 -2.89 0.53
C LEU A 65 -15.08 -4.20 0.20
N ASN A 66 -14.95 -4.69 -1.04
CA ASN A 66 -15.65 -5.89 -1.51
C ASN A 66 -14.95 -7.20 -1.10
N ARG A 67 -13.79 -7.14 -0.45
CA ARG A 67 -13.02 -8.33 -0.04
C ARG A 67 -13.22 -8.60 1.45
N SER A 68 -13.11 -9.87 1.86
CA SER A 68 -13.13 -10.26 3.29
C SER A 68 -11.95 -9.63 4.05
N ASN A 69 -10.78 -9.63 3.41
CA ASN A 69 -9.60 -8.94 3.88
C ASN A 69 -9.55 -7.58 3.18
N ARG A 70 -9.94 -6.55 3.93
CA ARG A 70 -10.15 -5.19 3.44
C ARG A 70 -8.88 -4.56 2.87
N PHE A 71 -7.73 -4.79 3.50
CA PHE A 71 -6.48 -4.14 3.15
C PHE A 71 -5.57 -5.07 2.35
N GLU A 72 -5.02 -4.57 1.24
CA GLU A 72 -3.93 -5.20 0.51
C GLU A 72 -2.67 -4.35 0.70
N ILE A 73 -1.63 -4.92 1.29
CA ILE A 73 -0.36 -4.22 1.54
C ILE A 73 0.66 -4.74 0.56
N VAL A 74 1.34 -3.81 -0.09
CA VAL A 74 2.25 -4.08 -1.20
C VAL A 74 3.63 -3.56 -0.83
N TYR A 75 4.62 -4.45 -0.95
CA TYR A 75 6.04 -4.15 -0.77
C TYR A 75 6.71 -4.14 -2.15
N ASN A 76 7.25 -2.98 -2.54
CA ASN A 76 8.00 -2.81 -3.77
C ASN A 76 9.48 -3.00 -3.48
N LEU A 77 10.09 -4.05 -4.02
CA LEU A 77 11.50 -4.36 -3.81
C LEU A 77 12.29 -4.27 -5.11
N LEU A 78 13.52 -3.80 -5.01
CA LEU A 78 14.46 -3.67 -6.12
C LEU A 78 15.76 -4.42 -5.81
N SER A 79 16.17 -5.28 -6.75
CA SER A 79 17.52 -5.84 -6.79
C SER A 79 18.39 -5.01 -7.73
N LEU A 80 19.45 -4.41 -7.19
CA LEU A 80 20.44 -3.67 -7.97
C LEU A 80 21.33 -4.61 -8.78
N LYS A 81 21.57 -5.84 -8.30
CA LYS A 81 22.39 -6.84 -9.00
C LYS A 81 21.70 -7.34 -10.27
N LEU A 82 20.41 -7.64 -10.17
CA LEU A 82 19.64 -8.16 -11.30
C LEU A 82 18.95 -7.06 -12.12
N ASN A 83 18.92 -5.82 -11.61
CA ASN A 83 18.13 -4.71 -12.14
C ASN A 83 16.66 -5.12 -12.40
N LYS A 84 16.07 -5.77 -11.40
CA LYS A 84 14.72 -6.32 -11.47
C LYS A 84 13.95 -5.94 -10.21
N ARG A 85 12.65 -5.78 -10.37
CA ARG A 85 11.73 -5.37 -9.31
C ARG A 85 10.70 -6.47 -9.07
N ILE A 86 10.36 -6.67 -7.82
CA ILE A 86 9.31 -7.59 -7.40
C ILE A 86 8.30 -6.85 -6.52
N LEU A 87 7.06 -7.32 -6.58
CA LEU A 87 5.97 -6.86 -5.74
C LEU A 87 5.57 -8.00 -4.80
N VAL A 88 5.61 -7.76 -3.50
CA VAL A 88 5.07 -8.72 -2.52
C VAL A 88 3.79 -8.17 -1.95
N LYS A 89 2.71 -8.92 -2.06
CA LYS A 89 1.35 -8.53 -1.69
C LYS A 89 0.86 -9.37 -0.53
N ILE A 90 0.24 -8.72 0.44
CA ILE A 90 -0.37 -9.36 1.61
C ILE A 90 -1.78 -8.85 1.75
N GLU A 91 -2.70 -9.74 2.11
CA GLU A 91 -4.06 -9.36 2.47
C GLU A 91 -4.20 -9.37 3.99
N ALA A 92 -4.82 -8.33 4.53
CA ALA A 92 -5.05 -8.15 5.96
C ALA A 92 -6.46 -7.60 6.22
N GLY A 93 -7.06 -8.05 7.31
CA GLY A 93 -8.25 -7.47 7.90
C GLY A 93 -7.94 -6.21 8.72
N GLU A 94 -8.99 -5.61 9.29
CA GLU A 94 -8.86 -4.39 10.09
C GLU A 94 -8.24 -4.60 11.47
N HIS A 95 -8.33 -5.82 12.00
CA HIS A 95 -7.80 -6.18 13.32
C HIS A 95 -6.55 -7.05 13.24
N ASP A 96 -6.09 -7.36 12.03
CA ASP A 96 -4.92 -8.20 11.83
C ASP A 96 -3.65 -7.41 12.14
N ILE A 97 -2.73 -8.06 12.85
CA ILE A 97 -1.43 -7.47 13.20
C ILE A 97 -0.39 -8.05 12.26
N ILE A 98 0.27 -7.17 11.53
CA ILE A 98 1.25 -7.56 10.50
C ILE A 98 2.65 -7.42 11.08
N PRO A 99 3.54 -8.40 10.89
CA PRO A 99 4.91 -8.26 11.38
C PRO A 99 5.64 -7.10 10.69
N SER A 100 6.22 -6.21 11.48
CA SER A 100 7.06 -5.11 11.00
C SER A 100 8.32 -5.65 10.31
N VAL A 101 8.61 -5.08 9.15
CA VAL A 101 9.76 -5.38 8.29
C VAL A 101 10.92 -4.42 8.58
N ALA A 102 10.77 -3.46 9.50
CA ALA A 102 11.79 -2.47 9.87
C ALA A 102 13.16 -3.08 10.24
N LYS A 103 13.18 -4.30 10.80
CA LYS A 103 14.42 -5.04 11.12
C LYS A 103 15.17 -5.50 9.87
N ILE A 104 14.44 -5.81 8.79
CA ILE A 104 15.00 -6.24 7.51
C ILE A 104 15.34 -5.02 6.66
N PHE A 105 14.40 -4.07 6.51
CA PHE A 105 14.60 -2.84 5.76
C PHE A 105 14.39 -1.63 6.67
N SER A 106 15.45 -0.89 6.98
CA SER A 106 15.37 0.30 7.84
C SER A 106 14.43 1.37 7.30
N ALA A 107 14.28 1.46 5.97
CA ALA A 107 13.35 2.37 5.31
C ALA A 107 11.88 2.09 5.66
N ALA A 108 11.53 0.83 6.00
CA ALA A 108 10.15 0.43 6.27
C ALA A 108 9.51 1.17 7.45
N CYS A 109 10.31 1.66 8.41
CA CYS A 109 9.77 2.36 9.59
C CYS A 109 8.88 3.56 9.23
N TRP A 110 9.23 4.33 8.18
CA TRP A 110 8.44 5.49 7.75
C TRP A 110 7.19 5.06 6.97
N TYR A 111 7.33 4.09 6.07
CA TYR A 111 6.21 3.58 5.29
C TYR A 111 5.17 2.83 6.14
N GLU A 112 5.61 2.06 7.13
CA GLU A 112 4.71 1.40 8.08
C GLU A 112 3.90 2.42 8.89
N ARG A 113 4.53 3.54 9.28
CA ARG A 113 3.83 4.65 9.94
C ARG A 113 2.85 5.38 9.02
N GLU A 114 3.21 5.56 7.76
CA GLU A 114 2.29 6.13 6.75
C GLU A 114 1.08 5.23 6.54
N ALA A 115 1.28 3.91 6.37
CA ALA A 115 0.21 2.94 6.23
C ALA A 115 -0.68 2.87 7.49
N TYR A 116 -0.09 2.99 8.68
CA TYR A 116 -0.84 3.13 9.93
C TYR A 116 -1.70 4.40 9.95
N ASP A 117 -1.13 5.56 9.61
CA ASP A 117 -1.85 6.83 9.68
C ASP A 117 -2.97 6.93 8.63
N MET A 118 -2.70 6.49 7.41
CA MET A 118 -3.62 6.62 6.28
C MET A 118 -4.69 5.53 6.19
N PHE A 119 -4.37 4.29 6.59
CA PHE A 119 -5.28 3.14 6.47
C PHE A 119 -5.61 2.48 7.81
N GLY A 120 -4.84 2.73 8.88
CA GLY A 120 -5.04 2.11 10.19
C GLY A 120 -4.50 0.69 10.30
N VAL A 121 -3.57 0.31 9.43
CA VAL A 121 -2.91 -1.00 9.49
C VAL A 121 -1.95 -1.04 10.67
N ILE A 122 -2.06 -2.08 11.51
CA ILE A 122 -1.24 -2.22 12.73
C ILE A 122 -0.04 -3.13 12.45
N PHE A 123 1.16 -2.59 12.63
CA PHE A 123 2.41 -3.36 12.50
C PHE A 123 2.96 -3.79 13.86
N GLY A 124 3.03 -5.10 14.10
CA GLY A 124 3.61 -5.69 15.31
C GLY A 124 5.14 -5.71 15.27
N GLY A 125 5.78 -5.32 16.38
CA GLY A 125 7.24 -5.32 16.50
C GLY A 125 7.94 -4.07 15.94
N SER A 126 7.18 -3.07 15.49
CA SER A 126 7.68 -1.72 15.21
C SER A 126 8.00 -0.98 16.52
N HIS A 127 9.03 -0.15 16.50
CA HIS A 127 9.46 0.62 17.68
C HIS A 127 8.54 1.83 17.98
N ASP A 128 7.84 2.35 16.97
CA ASP A 128 7.02 3.56 17.07
C ASP A 128 5.91 3.60 16.01
N ASN A 129 4.68 3.26 16.38
CA ASN A 129 3.49 3.36 15.53
C ASN A 129 2.68 4.60 15.92
N ARG A 130 3.13 5.77 15.46
CA ARG A 130 2.41 7.04 15.61
C ARG A 130 2.13 7.68 14.26
N ARG A 131 1.12 8.55 14.25
CA ARG A 131 0.74 9.40 13.11
C ARG A 131 1.94 10.21 12.60
N ILE A 132 1.90 10.56 11.31
CA ILE A 132 3.00 11.28 10.65
C ILE A 132 2.51 12.33 9.65
N LEU A 133 1.47 12.03 8.88
CA LEU A 133 0.94 12.94 7.86
C LEU A 133 -0.26 13.73 8.38
N THR A 134 -1.09 13.13 9.23
CA THR A 134 -2.29 13.78 9.76
C THR A 134 -1.98 14.71 10.92
N ASP A 135 -2.93 15.62 11.20
CA ASP A 135 -2.89 16.48 12.38
C ASP A 135 -2.87 15.63 13.67
N TYR A 136 -2.35 16.20 14.76
CA TYR A 136 -2.08 15.46 16.00
C TYR A 136 -3.34 14.81 16.59
N ASP A 137 -4.47 15.54 16.58
CA ASP A 137 -5.75 15.08 17.11
C ASP A 137 -6.71 14.58 16.01
N PHE A 138 -6.16 14.22 14.84
CA PHE A 138 -6.98 13.73 13.74
C PHE A 138 -7.63 12.38 14.08
N VAL A 139 -8.95 12.31 13.95
CA VAL A 139 -9.73 11.09 14.19
C VAL A 139 -10.12 10.47 12.86
N GLY A 140 -9.65 9.25 12.63
CA GLY A 140 -9.89 8.49 11.40
C GLY A 140 -8.63 8.26 10.58
N HIS A 141 -8.84 7.70 9.38
CA HIS A 141 -7.83 7.26 8.44
C HIS A 141 -8.23 7.74 7.02
N PRO A 142 -7.57 8.79 6.49
CA PRO A 142 -8.07 9.52 5.32
C PRO A 142 -8.19 8.71 4.02
N LEU A 143 -7.32 7.73 3.78
CA LEU A 143 -7.27 7.00 2.51
C LEU A 143 -8.19 5.77 2.47
N ARG A 144 -8.91 5.52 3.56
CA ARG A 144 -9.98 4.51 3.55
C ARG A 144 -11.15 4.98 2.70
N LYS A 145 -11.77 4.09 1.92
CA LYS A 145 -12.82 4.48 0.95
C LYS A 145 -14.15 4.86 1.59
N ASP A 146 -14.34 4.56 2.87
CA ASP A 146 -15.47 5.01 3.69
C ASP A 146 -15.29 6.45 4.21
N PHE A 147 -14.08 7.00 4.17
CA PHE A 147 -13.79 8.35 4.65
C PHE A 147 -14.21 9.42 3.62
N PRO A 148 -14.94 10.47 4.02
CA PRO A 148 -15.37 11.52 3.11
C PRO A 148 -14.20 12.40 2.66
N LEU A 149 -14.20 12.82 1.40
CA LEU A 149 -13.14 13.65 0.81
C LEU A 149 -12.86 14.94 1.60
N THR A 150 -13.91 15.55 2.15
CA THR A 150 -13.83 16.82 2.89
C THR A 150 -13.37 16.64 4.34
N GLY A 151 -13.36 15.41 4.85
CA GLY A 151 -13.25 15.12 6.27
C GLY A 151 -14.47 15.57 7.07
N TYR A 152 -14.35 15.46 8.40
CA TYR A 152 -15.42 15.77 9.35
C TYR A 152 -15.25 17.11 10.05
N VAL A 153 -14.01 17.60 10.15
CA VAL A 153 -13.66 18.83 10.89
C VAL A 153 -12.97 19.85 9.98
N GLN A 154 -13.27 21.12 10.21
CA GLN A 154 -12.59 22.28 9.63
C GLN A 154 -11.97 23.11 10.75
N VAL A 155 -11.03 23.96 10.38
CA VAL A 155 -10.26 24.77 11.32
C VAL A 155 -10.57 26.26 11.10
N LYS A 156 -10.83 26.98 12.19
CA LYS A 156 -11.12 28.42 12.16
C LYS A 156 -10.40 29.13 13.31
N TYR A 157 -10.01 30.39 13.12
CA TYR A 157 -9.54 31.24 14.22
C TYR A 157 -10.73 31.89 14.94
N ASP A 158 -10.79 31.74 16.26
CA ASP A 158 -11.76 32.44 17.11
C ASP A 158 -11.08 33.63 17.79
N GLU A 159 -11.53 34.84 17.45
CA GLU A 159 -11.01 36.10 18.00
C GLU A 159 -11.24 36.22 19.51
N ASN A 160 -12.35 35.67 20.03
CA ASN A 160 -12.68 35.79 21.46
C ASN A 160 -11.74 34.95 22.34
N LEU A 161 -11.38 33.77 21.85
CA LEU A 161 -10.50 32.84 22.53
C LEU A 161 -9.03 33.03 22.13
N ALA A 162 -8.78 33.90 21.14
CA ALA A 162 -7.48 34.12 20.51
C ALA A 162 -6.75 32.83 20.11
N LYS A 163 -7.50 31.81 19.67
CA LYS A 163 -6.97 30.47 19.37
C LYS A 163 -7.63 29.85 18.15
N VAL A 164 -6.97 28.84 17.61
CA VAL A 164 -7.50 28.00 16.54
C VAL A 164 -8.47 26.96 17.14
N VAL A 165 -9.67 26.88 16.58
CA VAL A 165 -10.74 25.95 17.00
C VAL A 165 -11.10 25.00 15.86
N TYR A 166 -11.47 23.76 16.23
CA TYR A 166 -11.97 22.74 15.33
C TYR A 166 -13.51 22.75 15.37
N GLU A 167 -14.15 22.90 14.21
CA GLU A 167 -15.61 22.89 14.07
C GLU A 167 -16.01 21.84 13.02
N PRO A 168 -17.25 21.31 13.04
CA PRO A 168 -17.73 20.46 11.96
C PRO A 168 -17.66 21.17 10.60
N VAL A 169 -17.31 20.42 9.54
CA VAL A 169 -17.18 20.98 8.19
C VAL A 169 -18.51 21.60 7.74
N LYS A 170 -18.44 22.85 7.29
CA LYS A 170 -19.54 23.56 6.63
C LYS A 170 -19.01 24.25 5.39
N LEU A 171 -19.22 23.61 4.24
CA LEU A 171 -18.80 24.17 2.95
C LEU A 171 -19.87 25.14 2.42
N ASP A 172 -19.43 26.31 1.95
CA ASP A 172 -20.30 27.25 1.24
C ASP A 172 -20.77 26.65 -0.10
N GLN A 173 -19.90 25.88 -0.76
CA GLN A 173 -20.21 25.12 -1.97
C GLN A 173 -19.94 23.63 -1.72
N PRO A 174 -20.93 22.74 -1.90
CA PRO A 174 -20.72 21.31 -1.73
C PRO A 174 -19.85 20.75 -2.87
N TYR A 175 -19.15 19.65 -2.57
CA TYR A 175 -18.46 18.87 -3.59
C TYR A 175 -19.46 18.37 -4.64
N ARG A 176 -19.12 18.52 -5.91
CA ARG A 176 -19.93 18.04 -7.04
C ARG A 176 -19.34 16.74 -7.54
N GLU A 177 -20.07 15.65 -7.34
CA GLU A 177 -19.73 14.35 -7.90
C GLU A 177 -20.20 14.30 -9.35
N PHE A 178 -19.25 14.22 -10.28
CA PHE A 178 -19.52 14.06 -11.70
C PHE A 178 -19.27 12.61 -12.08
N ASP A 179 -20.28 11.99 -12.69
CA ASP A 179 -20.12 10.69 -13.32
C ASP A 179 -19.51 10.88 -14.71
N PHE A 180 -18.24 10.50 -14.86
CA PHE A 180 -17.53 10.49 -16.14
C PHE A 180 -17.64 9.15 -16.86
N SER A 181 -18.39 8.19 -16.31
CA SER A 181 -18.57 6.90 -16.95
C SER A 181 -19.40 7.03 -18.22
N SER A 182 -18.93 6.39 -19.28
CA SER A 182 -19.68 6.29 -20.53
C SER A 182 -20.71 5.17 -20.41
N SER A 183 -21.97 5.43 -20.80
CA SER A 183 -23.00 4.39 -20.90
C SER A 183 -22.71 3.35 -21.99
N TRP A 184 -21.79 3.66 -22.92
CA TRP A 184 -21.34 2.75 -23.97
C TRP A 184 -20.13 1.94 -23.50
N GLN A 185 -20.17 0.63 -23.74
CA GLN A 185 -19.00 -0.23 -23.57
C GLN A 185 -17.89 0.26 -24.51
N GLY A 186 -16.75 0.65 -23.94
CA GLY A 186 -15.61 1.16 -24.70
C GLY A 186 -15.13 0.16 -25.76
N PRO A 187 -14.50 0.62 -26.84
CA PRO A 187 -13.95 -0.26 -27.87
C PRO A 187 -12.94 -1.22 -27.25
N SER A 188 -13.02 -2.51 -27.60
CA SER A 188 -12.04 -3.53 -27.18
C SER A 188 -10.70 -3.43 -27.93
N TYR A 189 -10.61 -2.54 -28.93
CA TYR A 189 -9.42 -2.30 -29.72
C TYR A 189 -8.72 -1.00 -29.29
N VAL A 190 -7.40 -0.96 -29.44
CA VAL A 190 -6.60 0.24 -29.23
C VAL A 190 -6.96 1.25 -30.32
N LEU A 191 -7.43 2.43 -29.92
CA LEU A 191 -7.76 3.49 -30.87
C LEU A 191 -6.50 3.91 -31.66
N PRO A 192 -6.56 3.97 -33.00
CA PRO A 192 -5.43 4.44 -33.81
C PRO A 192 -5.07 5.88 -33.40
N GLY A 193 -3.82 6.10 -32.99
CA GLY A 193 -3.32 7.41 -32.55
C GLY A 193 -3.10 7.57 -31.03
N ASP A 194 -3.58 6.63 -30.22
CA ASP A 194 -3.34 6.60 -28.76
C ASP A 194 -2.03 5.88 -28.38
N GLU A 195 -1.22 5.54 -29.39
CA GLU A 195 0.06 4.83 -29.26
C GLU A 195 1.14 5.65 -28.51
N LYS A 196 0.94 6.96 -28.37
CA LYS A 196 1.85 7.88 -27.66
C LYS A 196 1.48 8.15 -26.20
N ALA A 197 0.33 7.65 -25.74
CA ALA A 197 -0.10 7.74 -24.35
C ALA A 197 0.39 6.55 -23.49
N LYS A 198 1.16 5.64 -24.09
CA LYS A 198 1.87 4.54 -23.40
C LYS A 198 3.26 4.95 -22.95
#